data_AF-A0A377ZS16-F1
#
_entry.id   AF-A0A377ZS16-F1
#
_cell.length_a   1.000
_cell.length_b   1.000
_cell.length_c   1.000
_cell.angle_alpha   90.00
_cell.angle_beta   90.00
_cell.angle_gamma   90.00
#
_symmetry.space_group_name_H-M   'P 1'
#
loop_
_entity.id
_entity.type
_entity.pdbx_description
1 polymer ?
#
loop_
_entity_poly.entity_id
_entity_poly.type
_entity_poly.pdbx_seq_one_letter_code
_entity_poly.pdbx_strand_id
1 'polypeptide(L)' 'MFLLLEKAHAGAVFQLEDILPSIPWDSHDLIAAIAQQYDTGEVLMLAWMNQGLPRTWWETQKSMFNLP' A
#
# COMPACT_ATOMS: atom_id res chain seq x y z
N MET A 1 -10.29 10.00 8.07
CA MET A 1 -10.58 9.20 6.86
C MET A 1 -9.96 7.79 6.98
N PHE A 2 -8.65 7.65 7.22
CA PHE A 2 -7.98 6.34 7.41
C PHE A 2 -8.65 5.38 8.42
N LEU A 3 -9.09 5.87 9.59
CA LEU A 3 -9.84 5.08 10.58
C LEU A 3 -11.19 4.52 10.06
N LEU A 4 -11.72 5.04 8.95
CA LEU A 4 -12.91 4.49 8.30
C LEU A 4 -12.58 3.24 7.48
N LEU A 5 -11.34 3.10 7.00
CA LEU A 5 -10.87 1.90 6.32
C LEU A 5 -10.81 0.72 7.30
N GLU A 6 -10.36 0.96 8.53
CA GLU A 6 -10.33 -0.09 9.57
C GLU A 6 -11.72 -0.64 9.90
N LYS A 7 -12.76 0.18 9.72
CA LYS A 7 -14.17 -0.20 9.95
C LYS A 7 -14.90 -0.60 8.68
N ALA A 8 -14.24 -0.55 7.53
CA ALA A 8 -14.85 -0.90 6.26
C ALA A 8 -15.12 -2.41 6.20
N HIS A 9 -16.23 -2.80 5.58
CA HIS A 9 -16.53 -4.21 5.34
C HIS A 9 -15.58 -4.77 4.27
N ALA A 10 -15.30 -6.08 4.33
CA ALA A 10 -14.53 -6.76 3.31
C ALA A 10 -15.17 -6.55 1.93
N GLY A 11 -14.38 -6.11 0.96
CA GLY A 11 -14.84 -5.77 -0.39
C GLY A 11 -15.23 -4.30 -0.61
N ALA A 12 -15.14 -3.45 0.42
CA ALA A 12 -15.33 -2.01 0.24
C ALA A 12 -14.26 -1.42 -0.69
N VAL A 13 -14.71 -0.60 -1.65
CA VAL A 13 -13.84 0.06 -2.63
C VAL A 13 -13.86 1.56 -2.37
N PHE A 14 -12.68 2.17 -2.33
CA PHE A 14 -12.48 3.60 -2.12
C PHE A 14 -11.64 4.17 -3.26
N GLN A 15 -11.86 5.44 -3.60
CA GLN A 15 -10.99 6.12 -4.56
C GLN A 15 -9.62 6.36 -3.92
N LEU A 16 -8.57 6.05 -4.65
CA LEU A 16 -7.20 6.12 -4.14
C LEU A 16 -6.83 7.55 -3.74
N GLU A 17 -7.31 8.52 -4.50
CA GLU A 17 -7.08 9.96 -4.31
C GLU A 17 -7.66 10.48 -3.00
N ASP A 18 -8.74 9.88 -2.49
CA ASP A 18 -9.35 10.24 -1.21
C ASP A 18 -8.61 9.62 -0.01
N ILE A 19 -7.93 8.49 -0.24
CA ILE A 19 -7.25 7.73 0.81
C ILE A 19 -5.82 8.20 1.02
N LEU A 20 -5.04 8.41 -0.05
CA LEU A 20 -3.62 8.76 0.02
C LEU A 20 -3.30 9.95 0.95
N PRO A 21 -4.08 11.06 0.96
CA PRO A 21 -3.82 12.19 1.84
C PRO A 21 -4.07 11.91 3.33
N SER A 22 -4.79 10.83 3.63
CA SER A 22 -5.20 10.48 5.00
C SER A 22 -4.26 9.50 5.69
N ILE A 23 -3.29 8.96 4.95
CA ILE A 23 -2.28 8.03 5.46
C ILE A 23 -1.28 8.79 6.33
N PRO A 24 -0.89 8.25 7.50
CA PRO A 24 0.12 8.86 8.35
C PRO A 24 1.54 8.58 7.81
N TRP A 25 1.95 9.34 6.81
CA TRP A 25 3.32 9.31 6.27
C TRP A 25 4.34 9.75 7.32
N ASP A 26 5.57 9.22 7.24
CA ASP A 26 6.68 9.66 8.06
C ASP A 26 7.29 10.99 7.57
N SER A 27 8.35 11.45 8.23
CA SER A 27 9.05 12.70 7.86
C SER A 27 9.76 12.66 6.51
N HIS A 28 9.86 11.49 5.87
CA HIS A 28 10.46 11.27 4.55
C HIS A 28 9.39 10.97 3.47
N ASP A 29 8.11 11.23 3.78
CA ASP A 29 6.97 10.90 2.94
C ASP A 29 6.86 9.38 2.62
N LEU A 30 7.32 8.53 3.55
CA LEU A 30 7.29 7.07 3.44
C LEU A 30 6.29 6.44 4.42
N ILE A 31 5.74 5.29 4.01
CA ILE A 31 5.00 4.38 4.88
C ILE A 31 5.50 2.95 4.70
N ALA A 32 5.48 2.18 5.78
CA ALA A 32 5.69 0.75 5.73
C ALA A 32 4.51 0.04 5.04
N ALA A 33 4.79 -0.73 4.01
CA ALA A 33 3.81 -1.52 3.26
C ALA A 33 4.13 -3.01 3.39
N ILE A 34 3.12 -3.81 3.72
CA ILE A 34 3.22 -5.28 3.77
C ILE A 34 2.49 -5.84 2.56
N ALA A 35 3.16 -6.65 1.75
CA ALA A 35 2.49 -7.44 0.73
C ALA A 35 2.14 -8.81 1.28
N GLN A 36 0.89 -9.20 1.07
CA GLN A 36 0.32 -10.46 1.53
C GLN A 36 -0.39 -11.15 0.36
N GLN A 37 -0.27 -12.47 0.27
CA GLN A 37 -1.08 -13.27 -0.64
C GLN A 37 -2.55 -13.18 -0.20
N TYR A 38 -3.45 -12.84 -1.13
CA TYR A 38 -4.84 -12.53 -0.80
C TYR A 38 -5.67 -13.74 -0.37
N ASP A 39 -5.25 -14.95 -0.75
CA ASP A 39 -5.92 -16.22 -0.55
C ASP A 39 -5.41 -16.96 0.68
N THR A 40 -4.09 -17.07 0.84
CA THR A 40 -3.46 -17.79 1.96
C THR A 40 -3.21 -16.92 3.18
N GLY A 41 -3.18 -15.60 3.00
CA GLY A 41 -2.74 -14.67 4.04
C GLY A 41 -1.24 -14.75 4.34
N GLU A 42 -0.46 -15.41 3.50
CA GLU A 42 1.00 -15.46 3.65
C GLU A 42 1.59 -14.06 3.43
N VAL A 43 2.37 -13.58 4.40
CA VAL A 43 3.12 -12.33 4.27
C VAL A 43 4.32 -12.59 3.38
N LEU A 44 4.37 -11.90 2.24
CA LEU A 44 5.42 -12.06 1.25
C LEU A 44 6.63 -11.17 1.58
N MET A 45 6.40 -9.91 1.94
CA MET A 45 7.46 -9.02 2.40
C MET A 45 6.98 -7.73 3.08
N LEU A 46 7.95 -6.98 3.62
CA LEU A 46 7.83 -5.62 4.13
C LEU A 46 8.65 -4.66 3.24
N ALA A 47 8.06 -3.54 2.85
CA ALA A 47 8.68 -2.52 1.99
C ALA A 47 8.37 -1.10 2.49
N TRP A 48 9.02 -0.10 1.89
CA TRP A 48 8.67 1.31 2.07
C TRP A 48 8.03 1.85 0.79
N MET A 49 6.91 2.55 0.93
CA MET A 49 6.16 3.17 -0.17
C MET A 49 6.14 4.68 0.03
N ASN A 50 6.24 5.46 -1.04
CA ASN A 50 6.15 6.92 -1.01
C ASN A 50 4.83 7.41 -1.67
N GLN A 51 4.27 8.51 -1.17
CA GLN A 51 3.04 9.13 -1.69
C GLN A 51 3.14 9.54 -3.18
N GLY A 52 4.33 9.88 -3.67
CA GLY A 52 4.60 10.39 -5.01
C GLY A 52 4.93 9.33 -6.07
N LEU A 53 4.79 8.03 -5.78
CA LEU A 53 5.14 6.98 -6.74
C LEU A 53 4.23 7.05 -7.99
N PRO A 54 4.80 7.21 -9.21
CA PRO A 54 3.99 7.26 -10.43
C PRO A 54 3.29 5.92 -10.66
N ARG A 55 2.08 5.93 -11.22
CA ARG A 55 1.29 4.71 -11.51
C ARG A 55 2.07 3.63 -12.28
N THR A 56 3.01 4.03 -13.14
CA THR A 56 3.89 3.14 -13.90
C THR A 56 4.87 2.36 -13.02
N TRP A 57 5.16 2.84 -11.81
CA TRP A 57 6.05 2.18 -10.86
C TRP A 57 5.37 1.07 -10.06
N TRP A 58 4.04 0.94 -10.10
CA TRP A 58 3.38 -0.22 -9.50
C TRP A 58 3.70 -1.53 -10.21
N GLU A 59 3.93 -1.48 -11.53
CA GLU A 59 4.39 -2.63 -12.30
C GLU A 59 5.87 -2.93 -12.02
N THR A 60 6.70 -1.89 -11.89
CA THR A 60 8.13 -2.03 -11.54
C THR A 60 8.35 -2.47 -10.10
N GLN A 61 7.51 -2.06 -9.14
CA GLN A 61 7.58 -2.52 -7.74
C GLN A 61 7.33 -4.03 -7.64
N LYS A 62 6.35 -4.57 -8.37
CA LYS A 62 6.20 -6.03 -8.51
C LYS A 62 7.45 -6.72 -9.06
N SER A 63 8.26 -6.02 -9.86
CA SER A 63 9.52 -6.53 -10.40
C SER A 63 10.72 -6.32 -9.47
N MET A 64 10.76 -5.23 -8.68
CA MET A 64 11.76 -5.00 -7.62
C MET A 64 11.56 -5.93 -6.41
N PHE A 65 10.39 -6.55 -6.30
CA PHE A 65 10.07 -7.66 -5.40
C PHE A 65 10.87 -8.95 -5.68
N ASN A 66 11.47 -9.08 -6.87
CA ASN A 66 12.35 -10.19 -7.24
C ASN A 66 13.81 -9.72 -7.31
N LEU A 67 14.33 -9.16 -6.23
CA LEU A 67 15.78 -9.11 -6.03
C LEU A 67 16.22 -10.45 -5.39
N PRO A 68 17.40 -10.98 -5.78
CA PRO A 68 17.87 -12.32 -5.42
C PRO A 68 17.92 -12.60 -3.92
#